data_AF-A0AAN7E5F7-F1
#
_entry.id   AF-A0AAN7E5F7-F1
#
_cell.length_a   1.000
_cell.length_b   1.000
_cell.length_c   1.000
_cell.angle_alpha   90.00
_cell.angle_beta   90.00
_cell.angle_gamma   90.00
#
_symmetry.space_group_name_H-M   'P 1'
#
loop_
_entity.id
_entity.type
_entity.pdbx_description
1 polymer ?
#
loop_
_entity_poly.entity_id
_entity_poly.type
_entity_poly.pdbx_seq_one_letter_code
_entity_poly.pdbx_strand_id
1 'polypeptide(L)'
;MVWFILGTLRKNPSSFLAVKRSGSLVLLDAILDLIPVGLQTLHLVHLNKLEQLVFSGQWNQLSTIQRITFMRLDGGRGYNVIMTTSLSSDVPVGYFSWAEYDIMAPVQPKTENALAAAFISNCGARNFRLQALEGLEKSNVKIDSYGGCHRNRDGRVDKVQALKHYKFSLAFENSNEEDYVTEKFFQSLVAGSVPVVVGAPNIQDFAPSPGSILHIKELGDIEPVAKKMKYLAENPDAYNQSLRWKYEGPSDSFKALVDMAAVHSSCRLCIHLATTIREKEEKSPGFKKRPCKCTSGLETVHHVYVRERGAFELKSIFLRSGNITLQALESAVLSKFNSLKHVPIWKQERPEIIRGGNELKVYRIYPVGITQRQALYTFSFRGDADLQSHVESNPCAKFEVIFV
;
A
#
# COMPACT_ATOMS: atom_id res chain seq x y z
N MET A 1 -44.53 14.89 13.59
CA MET A 1 -44.78 15.10 15.03
C MET A 1 -44.78 13.74 15.69
N VAL A 2 -44.03 13.59 16.80
CA VAL A 2 -43.77 12.35 17.59
C VAL A 2 -42.92 11.34 16.79
N TRP A 3 -41.73 10.90 17.19
CA TRP A 3 -41.38 10.00 18.31
C TRP A 3 -39.89 10.14 18.67
N PHE A 4 -39.55 10.37 19.94
CA PHE A 4 -39.12 9.44 21.01
C PHE A 4 -37.64 9.02 21.00
N ILE A 5 -36.98 9.33 22.12
CA ILE A 5 -35.65 8.86 22.53
C ILE A 5 -35.79 7.42 23.04
N LEU A 6 -35.00 6.49 22.49
CA LEU A 6 -34.80 5.15 23.05
C LEU A 6 -33.31 4.95 23.39
N GLY A 7 -32.96 5.32 24.62
CA GLY A 7 -32.00 4.61 25.49
C GLY A 7 -30.54 4.43 25.04
N THR A 8 -29.64 4.96 25.87
CA THR A 8 -28.20 4.67 25.91
C THR A 8 -27.89 3.25 26.41
N LEU A 9 -27.00 2.52 25.74
CA LEU A 9 -26.26 1.40 26.33
C LEU A 9 -24.79 1.78 26.55
N ARG A 10 -24.35 1.60 27.79
CA ARG A 10 -23.02 1.93 28.31
C ARG A 10 -21.94 0.98 27.74
N LYS A 11 -20.77 1.57 27.48
CA LYS A 11 -19.42 0.98 27.29
C LYS A 11 -19.12 0.32 25.92
N ASN A 12 -18.04 0.84 25.30
CA ASN A 12 -17.35 0.48 24.05
C ASN A 12 -17.97 0.95 22.70
N PRO A 13 -17.22 1.70 21.86
CA PRO A 13 -17.71 2.10 20.54
C PRO A 13 -17.53 0.95 19.54
N SER A 14 -18.63 0.51 18.95
CA SER A 14 -18.70 -0.30 17.74
C SER A 14 -19.81 0.29 16.87
N SER A 15 -19.57 0.34 15.57
CA SER A 15 -20.23 1.22 14.59
C SER A 15 -21.60 0.75 14.01
N PHE A 16 -22.24 1.65 13.22
CA PHE A 16 -23.27 1.49 12.14
C PHE A 16 -24.78 1.53 12.53
N LEU A 17 -25.77 1.99 11.71
CA LEU A 17 -26.03 1.87 10.25
C LEU A 17 -27.00 2.96 9.66
N ALA A 18 -27.15 2.94 8.32
CA ALA A 18 -27.85 3.84 7.36
C ALA A 18 -29.42 3.95 7.46
N VAL A 19 -30.19 4.76 6.70
CA VAL A 19 -30.48 4.72 5.23
C VAL A 19 -31.08 6.03 4.63
N LYS A 20 -30.75 6.20 3.34
CA LYS A 20 -31.18 7.08 2.22
C LYS A 20 -32.69 7.42 2.04
N ARG A 21 -32.99 8.69 1.72
CA ARG A 21 -33.64 9.24 0.49
C ARG A 21 -34.06 10.68 0.83
N SER A 22 -33.62 11.65 0.03
CA SER A 22 -33.84 13.12 0.17
C SER A 22 -33.24 13.83 1.40
N GLY A 23 -32.05 14.41 1.21
CA GLY A 23 -31.69 15.75 1.71
C GLY A 23 -31.08 15.89 3.12
N SER A 24 -29.76 15.71 3.22
CA SER A 24 -28.74 16.28 4.16
C SER A 24 -29.09 16.51 5.66
N LEU A 25 -28.27 16.17 6.68
CA LEU A 25 -26.81 16.38 6.94
C LEU A 25 -26.26 15.31 7.95
N VAL A 26 -25.06 14.70 7.76
CA VAL A 26 -23.72 14.98 8.39
C VAL A 26 -23.57 14.35 9.82
N LEU A 27 -22.46 13.77 10.32
CA LEU A 27 -21.00 13.98 10.22
C LEU A 27 -20.26 12.64 10.47
N LEU A 28 -19.08 12.42 9.85
CA LEU A 28 -18.13 11.37 10.25
C LEU A 28 -17.06 12.03 11.10
N ASP A 29 -17.18 11.93 12.42
CA ASP A 29 -16.16 12.40 13.35
C ASP A 29 -14.94 11.47 13.31
N ALA A 30 -13.82 12.04 12.88
CA ALA A 30 -12.51 11.51 13.21
C ALA A 30 -12.30 11.72 14.72
N ILE A 31 -12.30 10.64 15.50
CA ILE A 31 -11.82 10.70 16.88
C ILE A 31 -10.29 10.84 16.82
N LEU A 32 -9.83 12.08 16.88
CA LEU A 32 -8.51 12.44 17.38
C LEU A 32 -8.63 12.44 18.91
N ASP A 33 -8.05 11.43 19.57
CA ASP A 33 -7.85 11.48 21.02
C ASP A 33 -6.85 12.61 21.33
N LEU A 34 -7.38 13.75 21.77
CA LEU A 34 -6.60 14.82 22.39
C LEU A 34 -6.48 14.52 23.89
N ILE A 35 -5.31 14.03 24.32
CA ILE A 35 -4.93 14.00 25.74
C ILE A 35 -4.65 15.45 26.16
N PRO A 36 -5.29 16.00 27.21
CA PRO A 36 -5.08 17.37 27.62
C PRO A 36 -3.78 17.49 28.41
N VAL A 37 -2.74 18.06 27.81
CA VAL A 37 -1.62 18.66 28.56
C VAL A 37 -1.40 20.07 28.02
N GLY A 38 -1.28 21.02 28.95
CA GLY A 38 -1.55 22.44 28.76
C GLY A 38 -0.77 23.18 27.67
N LEU A 39 -1.47 24.16 27.10
CA LEU A 39 -1.00 25.34 26.36
C LEU A 39 -0.04 25.13 25.17
N GLN A 40 -0.62 25.04 23.97
CA GLN A 40 -0.42 25.98 22.84
C GLN A 40 -1.21 25.47 21.62
N THR A 41 -2.43 25.99 21.41
CA THR A 41 -3.28 25.63 20.26
C THR A 41 -3.00 26.53 19.05
N LEU A 42 -2.59 25.91 17.94
CA LEU A 42 -2.64 26.50 16.59
C LEU A 42 -4.11 26.64 16.15
N HIS A 43 -4.51 27.87 15.84
CA HIS A 43 -5.79 28.15 15.19
C HIS A 43 -5.72 27.83 13.68
N LEU A 44 -6.42 26.78 13.24
CA LEU A 44 -6.70 26.52 11.83
C LEU A 44 -8.03 27.20 11.44
N VAL A 45 -7.97 28.50 11.13
CA VAL A 45 -9.09 29.27 10.60
C VAL A 45 -8.97 29.29 9.08
N HIS A 46 -9.80 28.47 8.43
CA HIS A 46 -10.14 28.38 6.99
C HIS A 46 -9.93 26.99 6.36
N LEU A 47 -10.76 26.03 6.77
CA LEU A 47 -11.18 24.93 5.90
C LEU A 47 -12.67 25.11 5.62
N ASN A 48 -13.00 25.98 4.67
CA ASN A 48 -14.38 26.13 4.20
C ASN A 48 -14.74 24.87 3.38
N LYS A 49 -15.62 24.03 3.95
CA LYS A 49 -16.31 22.88 3.31
C LYS A 49 -15.41 21.86 2.58
N LEU A 50 -14.90 20.89 3.34
CA LEU A 50 -14.62 19.55 2.80
C LEU A 50 -15.95 18.81 2.59
N GLU A 51 -16.56 18.94 1.41
CA GLU A 51 -17.57 17.97 0.99
C GLU A 51 -16.83 16.69 0.57
N GLN A 52 -16.63 15.77 1.52
CA GLN A 52 -16.34 14.36 1.20
C GLN A 52 -17.56 13.78 0.47
N LEU A 53 -17.65 14.00 -0.83
CA LEU A 53 -18.50 13.19 -1.70
C LEU A 53 -17.80 11.85 -1.88
N VAL A 54 -17.92 10.96 -0.89
CA VAL A 54 -17.65 9.53 -1.08
C VAL A 54 -18.72 9.04 -2.06
N PHE A 55 -18.43 9.10 -3.35
CA PHE A 55 -19.22 8.40 -4.35
C PHE A 55 -18.99 6.91 -4.13
N SER A 56 -19.81 6.27 -3.30
CA SER A 56 -20.24 4.92 -3.62
C SER A 56 -21.10 5.08 -4.88
N GLY A 57 -20.52 4.89 -6.06
CA GLY A 57 -21.31 4.77 -7.29
C GLY A 57 -22.47 3.79 -7.05
N GLN A 58 -23.58 3.95 -7.78
CA GLN A 58 -24.53 2.85 -7.86
C GLN A 58 -23.77 1.58 -8.24
N TRP A 59 -24.17 0.45 -7.64
CA TRP A 59 -23.71 -0.89 -7.97
C TRP A 59 -23.91 -1.12 -9.47
N ASN A 60 -22.94 -0.70 -10.26
CA ASN A 60 -22.95 -0.84 -11.70
C ASN A 60 -21.93 -1.94 -12.00
N GLN A 61 -22.32 -2.91 -12.83
CA GLN A 61 -21.56 -4.13 -13.17
C GLN A 61 -20.17 -3.86 -13.81
N LEU A 62 -19.70 -2.61 -13.84
CA LEU A 62 -18.45 -2.12 -14.40
C LEU A 62 -17.49 -1.53 -13.36
N SER A 63 -17.92 -1.25 -12.12
CA SER A 63 -17.02 -0.77 -11.06
C SER A 63 -16.63 -1.95 -10.16
N THR A 64 -15.57 -2.64 -10.55
CA THR A 64 -14.93 -3.66 -9.71
C THR A 64 -14.49 -3.02 -8.38
N ILE A 65 -14.57 -3.77 -7.29
CA ILE A 65 -14.39 -3.35 -5.89
C ILE A 65 -12.99 -2.76 -5.65
N GLN A 66 -12.75 -1.55 -6.10
CA GLN A 66 -11.59 -0.74 -5.73
C GLN A 66 -12.02 0.12 -4.55
N ARG A 67 -11.15 0.30 -3.54
CA ARG A 67 -11.32 1.36 -2.55
C ARG A 67 -11.14 2.69 -3.27
N ILE A 68 -12.22 3.23 -3.84
CA ILE A 68 -12.18 4.47 -4.60
C ILE A 68 -12.71 5.61 -3.73
N THR A 69 -11.88 6.61 -3.51
CA THR A 69 -12.30 7.91 -2.98
C THR A 69 -11.89 8.97 -3.99
N PHE A 70 -12.87 9.67 -4.53
CA PHE A 70 -12.62 10.84 -5.35
C PHE A 70 -12.97 12.09 -4.55
N MET A 71 -12.08 13.09 -4.56
CA MET A 71 -12.35 14.36 -3.90
C MET A 71 -12.45 15.50 -4.89
N ARG A 72 -13.41 16.38 -4.61
CA ARG A 72 -13.70 17.60 -5.36
C ARG A 72 -13.52 18.76 -4.40
N LEU A 73 -12.58 19.64 -4.71
CA LEU A 73 -12.23 20.76 -3.82
C LEU A 73 -12.96 22.06 -4.24
N ASP A 74 -13.27 22.23 -5.53
CA ASP A 74 -13.65 23.58 -6.04
C ASP A 74 -14.93 23.62 -6.91
N GLY A 75 -15.82 22.61 -6.84
CA GLY A 75 -17.11 22.66 -7.55
C GLY A 75 -17.07 22.63 -9.10
N GLY A 76 -15.90 22.50 -9.75
CA GLY A 76 -15.75 22.36 -11.21
C GLY A 76 -16.13 20.98 -11.78
N ARG A 77 -16.11 20.79 -13.11
CA ARG A 77 -16.31 19.49 -13.78
C ARG A 77 -15.03 18.64 -13.67
N GLY A 78 -14.92 17.79 -12.65
CA GLY A 78 -13.79 16.86 -12.45
C GLY A 78 -13.47 16.56 -10.99
N TYR A 79 -12.54 15.63 -10.76
CA TYR A 79 -11.98 15.33 -9.44
C TYR A 79 -10.58 15.92 -9.33
N ASN A 80 -10.21 16.44 -8.15
CA ASN A 80 -8.91 17.08 -7.90
C ASN A 80 -7.87 16.11 -7.34
N VAL A 81 -8.30 15.03 -6.70
CA VAL A 81 -7.44 13.98 -6.11
C VAL A 81 -8.08 12.63 -6.35
N ILE A 82 -7.29 11.67 -6.84
CA ILE A 82 -7.67 10.30 -7.14
C ILE A 82 -7.08 9.39 -6.06
N MET A 83 -7.94 8.63 -5.39
CA MET A 83 -7.53 7.60 -4.43
C MET A 83 -8.14 6.27 -4.85
N THR A 84 -7.33 5.33 -5.34
CA THR A 84 -7.77 3.97 -5.73
C THR A 84 -6.76 2.93 -5.24
N THR A 85 -6.95 1.65 -5.54
CA THR A 85 -5.93 0.62 -5.29
C THR A 85 -4.66 0.82 -6.13
N SER A 86 -4.73 1.56 -7.23
CA SER A 86 -3.57 1.81 -8.09
C SER A 86 -2.50 2.60 -7.35
N LEU A 87 -1.25 2.13 -7.40
CA LEU A 87 -0.10 2.85 -6.87
C LEU A 87 0.24 4.10 -7.70
N SER A 88 -0.37 4.24 -8.88
CA SER A 88 -0.33 5.43 -9.73
C SER A 88 -1.38 6.49 -9.35
N SER A 89 -2.24 6.22 -8.37
CA SER A 89 -3.16 7.22 -7.81
C SER A 89 -2.40 8.30 -7.03
N ASP A 90 -2.99 9.49 -6.89
CA ASP A 90 -2.44 10.56 -6.04
C ASP A 90 -2.22 10.08 -4.59
N VAL A 91 -3.17 9.31 -4.07
CA VAL A 91 -3.08 8.65 -2.77
C VAL A 91 -3.58 7.20 -2.88
N PRO A 92 -2.68 6.22 -3.04
CA PRO A 92 -3.08 4.82 -3.17
C PRO A 92 -3.75 4.26 -1.92
N VAL A 93 -4.76 3.41 -2.07
CA VAL A 93 -5.51 2.76 -0.98
C VAL A 93 -5.49 1.25 -1.19
N GLY A 94 -4.35 0.64 -0.85
CA GLY A 94 -4.13 -0.79 -0.97
C GLY A 94 -4.82 -1.61 0.14
N TYR A 95 -4.87 -2.93 -0.05
CA TYR A 95 -5.37 -3.91 0.92
C TYR A 95 -4.22 -4.61 1.65
N PHE A 96 -3.27 -3.83 2.15
CA PHE A 96 -2.11 -4.34 2.86
C PHE A 96 -1.75 -3.43 4.02
N SER A 97 -1.38 -4.03 5.14
CA SER A 97 -0.88 -3.36 6.34
C SER A 97 -0.36 -4.44 7.29
N TRP A 98 0.72 -4.13 8.02
CA TRP A 98 1.19 -4.97 9.11
C TRP A 98 0.20 -5.01 10.28
N ALA A 99 -0.60 -3.96 10.48
CA ALA A 99 -1.60 -3.88 11.52
C ALA A 99 -2.89 -4.65 11.19
N GLU A 100 -3.29 -4.70 9.91
CA GLU A 100 -4.50 -5.41 9.47
C GLU A 100 -4.24 -6.91 9.20
N TYR A 101 -3.04 -7.25 8.70
CA TYR A 101 -2.69 -8.60 8.31
C TYR A 101 -1.45 -9.08 9.06
N ASP A 102 -1.58 -10.17 9.82
CA ASP A 102 -0.45 -10.88 10.41
C ASP A 102 0.31 -11.69 9.34
N ILE A 103 0.95 -10.96 8.41
CA ILE A 103 1.64 -11.52 7.25
C ILE A 103 2.82 -12.41 7.68
N MET A 104 3.36 -12.20 8.88
CA MET A 104 4.44 -13.01 9.45
C MET A 104 3.94 -14.13 10.38
N ALA A 105 2.62 -14.38 10.42
CA ALA A 105 2.05 -15.48 11.20
C ALA A 105 2.77 -16.81 10.92
N PRO A 106 3.04 -17.63 11.97
CA PRO A 106 3.71 -18.91 11.82
C PRO A 106 2.99 -19.87 10.86
N VAL A 107 3.76 -20.50 9.98
CA VAL A 107 3.24 -21.49 9.03
C VAL A 107 2.75 -22.72 9.78
N GLN A 108 1.51 -23.14 9.51
CA GLN A 108 0.93 -24.36 10.08
C GLN A 108 1.18 -25.57 9.17
N PRO A 109 1.19 -26.80 9.73
CA PRO A 109 1.20 -28.02 8.93
C PRO A 109 0.05 -28.06 7.93
N LYS A 110 0.36 -28.43 6.68
CA LYS A 110 -0.62 -28.54 5.61
C LYS A 110 -1.27 -29.92 5.65
N THR A 111 -2.43 -30.01 6.29
CA THR A 111 -3.11 -31.28 6.61
C THR A 111 -4.22 -31.66 5.64
N GLU A 112 -4.63 -30.75 4.76
CA GLU A 112 -5.72 -31.01 3.82
C GLU A 112 -5.26 -31.88 2.64
N ASN A 113 -6.13 -32.83 2.24
CA ASN A 113 -5.84 -33.73 1.12
C ASN A 113 -5.92 -33.04 -0.24
N ALA A 114 -6.78 -32.02 -0.38
CA ALA A 114 -6.82 -31.20 -1.57
C ALA A 114 -5.63 -30.23 -1.59
N LEU A 115 -5.06 -30.01 -2.77
CA LEU A 115 -3.85 -29.19 -2.90
C LEU A 115 -4.15 -27.72 -2.61
N ALA A 116 -5.33 -27.25 -3.01
CA ALA A 116 -5.70 -25.84 -2.93
C ALA A 116 -7.13 -25.65 -2.40
N ALA A 117 -7.37 -24.46 -1.87
CA ALA A 117 -8.70 -24.01 -1.50
C ALA A 117 -9.08 -22.72 -2.24
N ALA A 118 -10.37 -22.59 -2.56
CA ALA A 118 -10.96 -21.47 -3.27
C ALA A 118 -12.14 -20.88 -2.49
N PHE A 119 -12.12 -19.57 -2.26
CA PHE A 119 -13.19 -18.81 -1.60
C PHE A 119 -13.77 -17.78 -2.55
N ILE A 120 -14.38 -18.26 -3.65
CA ILE A 120 -14.91 -17.42 -4.72
C ILE A 120 -16.44 -17.47 -4.69
N SER A 121 -17.08 -16.33 -4.42
CA SER A 121 -18.56 -16.25 -4.35
C SER A 121 -19.20 -15.43 -5.45
N ASN A 122 -18.44 -14.59 -6.17
CA ASN A 122 -18.95 -13.83 -7.30
C ASN A 122 -18.69 -14.59 -8.61
N CYS A 123 -19.65 -15.35 -9.12
CA CYS A 123 -19.42 -16.14 -10.32
C CYS A 123 -19.54 -15.33 -11.63
N GLY A 124 -19.95 -14.06 -11.54
CA GLY A 124 -20.12 -13.16 -12.68
C GLY A 124 -18.95 -12.19 -12.91
N ALA A 125 -17.76 -12.50 -12.39
CA ALA A 125 -16.58 -11.68 -12.64
C ALA A 125 -16.23 -11.65 -14.13
N ARG A 126 -15.96 -10.47 -14.68
CA ARG A 126 -15.63 -10.27 -16.10
C ARG A 126 -14.13 -10.47 -16.35
N ASN A 127 -13.59 -11.61 -15.94
CA ASN A 127 -12.25 -12.08 -16.25
C ASN A 127 -12.25 -13.61 -16.42
N PHE A 128 -11.09 -14.21 -16.68
CA PHE A 128 -10.98 -15.64 -16.96
C PHE A 128 -10.84 -16.53 -15.71
N ARG A 129 -11.14 -16.01 -14.51
CA ARG A 129 -10.82 -16.71 -13.25
C ARG A 129 -11.57 -18.02 -13.05
N LEU A 130 -12.81 -18.13 -13.55
CA LEU A 130 -13.58 -19.37 -13.45
C LEU A 130 -13.06 -20.40 -14.45
N GLN A 131 -12.70 -19.97 -15.65
CA GLN A 131 -12.02 -20.81 -16.64
C GLN A 131 -10.67 -21.30 -16.09
N ALA A 132 -9.95 -20.47 -15.34
CA ALA A 132 -8.72 -20.88 -14.66
C ALA A 132 -9.00 -21.91 -13.55
N LEU A 133 -10.05 -21.72 -12.73
CA LEU A 133 -10.46 -22.69 -11.72
C LEU A 133 -10.80 -24.05 -12.36
N GLU A 134 -11.69 -24.06 -13.35
CA GLU A 134 -12.07 -25.26 -14.09
C GLU A 134 -10.88 -25.92 -14.79
N GLY A 135 -9.98 -25.11 -15.36
CA GLY A 135 -8.79 -25.60 -16.04
C GLY A 135 -7.82 -26.29 -15.07
N LEU A 136 -7.64 -25.75 -13.87
CA LEU A 136 -6.84 -26.39 -12.81
C LEU A 136 -7.48 -27.71 -12.36
N GLU A 137 -8.80 -27.74 -12.17
CA GLU A 137 -9.55 -28.97 -11.84
C GLU A 137 -9.41 -30.03 -12.95
N LYS A 138 -9.59 -29.65 -14.23
CA LYS A 138 -9.37 -30.51 -15.41
C LYS A 138 -7.92 -30.98 -15.53
N SER A 139 -6.97 -30.18 -15.08
CA SER A 139 -5.56 -30.55 -14.96
C SER A 139 -5.28 -31.49 -13.78
N ASN A 140 -6.30 -32.07 -13.16
CA ASN A 140 -6.21 -32.98 -12.02
C ASN A 140 -5.55 -32.35 -10.78
N VAL A 141 -5.83 -31.06 -10.52
CA VAL A 141 -5.53 -30.41 -9.24
C VAL A 141 -6.78 -30.49 -8.38
N LYS A 142 -6.73 -31.25 -7.28
CA LYS A 142 -7.85 -31.33 -6.33
C LYS A 142 -8.00 -30.00 -5.59
N ILE A 143 -9.14 -29.33 -5.77
CA ILE A 143 -9.44 -28.02 -5.20
C ILE A 143 -10.72 -28.10 -4.38
N ASP A 144 -10.66 -27.59 -3.15
CA ASP A 144 -11.84 -27.41 -2.31
C ASP A 144 -12.39 -25.98 -2.44
N SER A 145 -13.58 -25.87 -2.99
CA SER A 145 -14.29 -24.61 -3.22
C SER A 145 -15.34 -24.39 -2.13
N TYR A 146 -15.07 -23.45 -1.24
CA TYR A 146 -15.92 -23.04 -0.11
C TYR A 146 -16.89 -21.92 -0.47
N GLY A 147 -16.55 -21.12 -1.48
CA GLY A 147 -17.35 -19.97 -1.92
C GLY A 147 -18.61 -20.38 -2.69
N GLY A 148 -19.40 -19.38 -3.09
CA GLY A 148 -20.64 -19.59 -3.86
C GLY A 148 -20.44 -20.21 -5.25
N CYS A 149 -19.23 -20.17 -5.82
CA CYS A 149 -18.89 -20.78 -7.10
C CYS A 149 -18.29 -22.18 -6.89
N HIS A 150 -18.72 -23.16 -7.70
CA HIS A 150 -18.41 -24.60 -7.60
C HIS A 150 -18.90 -25.27 -6.30
N ARG A 151 -18.63 -24.65 -5.14
CA ARG A 151 -19.19 -24.99 -3.81
C ARG A 151 -19.20 -26.48 -3.50
N ASN A 152 -18.04 -27.14 -3.62
CA ASN A 152 -17.88 -28.57 -3.34
C ASN A 152 -17.50 -28.87 -1.88
N ARG A 153 -17.30 -27.83 -1.04
CA ARG A 153 -17.04 -27.93 0.40
C ARG A 153 -17.90 -26.93 1.18
N ASP A 154 -18.24 -27.22 2.43
CA ASP A 154 -19.10 -26.35 3.25
C ASP A 154 -18.38 -25.05 3.61
N GLY A 155 -18.97 -23.92 3.20
CA GLY A 155 -18.44 -22.56 3.38
C GLY A 155 -18.59 -21.99 4.80
N ARG A 156 -19.17 -22.72 5.76
CA ARG A 156 -19.33 -22.27 7.16
C ARG A 156 -18.03 -22.40 7.97
N VAL A 157 -16.95 -21.81 7.47
CA VAL A 157 -15.62 -21.83 8.09
C VAL A 157 -15.02 -20.43 8.10
N ASP A 158 -14.12 -20.17 9.05
CA ASP A 158 -13.25 -19.00 8.94
C ASP A 158 -12.24 -19.21 7.80
N LYS A 159 -12.24 -18.27 6.84
CA LYS A 159 -11.43 -18.38 5.63
C LYS A 159 -9.94 -18.52 5.93
N VAL A 160 -9.38 -17.67 6.79
CA VAL A 160 -7.94 -17.67 7.05
C VAL A 160 -7.54 -18.91 7.84
N GLN A 161 -8.35 -19.33 8.84
CA GLN A 161 -8.09 -20.57 9.56
C GLN A 161 -8.14 -21.79 8.65
N ALA A 162 -9.12 -21.88 7.75
CA ALA A 162 -9.19 -22.98 6.79
C ALA A 162 -7.96 -22.98 5.86
N LEU A 163 -7.59 -21.82 5.30
CA LEU A 163 -6.46 -21.68 4.37
C LEU A 163 -5.12 -22.12 4.97
N LYS A 164 -4.92 -22.02 6.30
CA LYS A 164 -3.68 -22.43 6.98
C LYS A 164 -3.31 -23.89 6.73
N HIS A 165 -4.30 -24.74 6.46
CA HIS A 165 -4.12 -26.18 6.28
C HIS A 165 -3.93 -26.60 4.81
N TYR A 166 -4.03 -25.68 3.86
CA TYR A 166 -3.81 -25.95 2.43
C TYR A 166 -2.43 -25.52 1.97
N LYS A 167 -1.85 -26.25 1.01
CA LYS A 167 -0.58 -25.85 0.40
C LYS A 167 -0.72 -24.58 -0.43
N PHE A 168 -1.83 -24.47 -1.17
CA PHE A 168 -2.12 -23.37 -2.07
C PHE A 168 -3.45 -22.68 -1.73
N SER A 169 -3.50 -21.38 -1.95
CA SER A 169 -4.73 -20.58 -1.84
C SER A 169 -5.01 -19.92 -3.19
N LEU A 170 -6.22 -20.13 -3.74
CA LEU A 170 -6.61 -19.49 -5.01
C LEU A 170 -7.03 -18.05 -4.74
N ALA A 171 -6.08 -17.12 -4.91
CA ALA A 171 -6.26 -15.68 -4.72
C ALA A 171 -6.71 -15.02 -6.03
N PHE A 172 -7.90 -15.40 -6.50
CA PHE A 172 -8.44 -14.97 -7.80
C PHE A 172 -9.27 -13.68 -7.67
N GLU A 173 -8.79 -12.60 -8.28
CA GLU A 173 -9.46 -11.32 -8.29
C GLU A 173 -10.63 -11.26 -9.26
N ASN A 174 -11.49 -10.25 -9.09
CA ASN A 174 -12.67 -10.04 -9.93
C ASN A 174 -12.33 -9.39 -11.29
N SER A 175 -11.16 -8.77 -11.42
CA SER A 175 -10.66 -8.14 -12.64
C SER A 175 -9.13 -8.21 -12.67
N ASN A 176 -8.55 -7.99 -13.84
CA ASN A 176 -7.10 -8.08 -14.08
C ASN A 176 -6.50 -6.68 -14.25
N GLU A 177 -6.73 -5.81 -13.27
CA GLU A 177 -6.28 -4.41 -13.30
C GLU A 177 -4.90 -4.28 -12.64
N GLU A 178 -4.05 -3.38 -13.15
CA GLU A 178 -2.76 -3.06 -12.52
C GLU A 178 -2.96 -2.66 -11.05
N ASP A 179 -2.09 -3.17 -10.18
CA ASP A 179 -2.09 -2.94 -8.74
C ASP A 179 -3.40 -3.34 -8.00
N TYR A 180 -4.36 -3.99 -8.68
CA TYR A 180 -5.56 -4.49 -8.04
C TYR A 180 -5.28 -5.80 -7.30
N VAL A 181 -4.72 -5.66 -6.10
CA VAL A 181 -4.38 -6.76 -5.19
C VAL A 181 -5.12 -6.57 -3.88
N THR A 182 -6.00 -7.50 -3.54
CA THR A 182 -6.94 -7.37 -2.42
C THR A 182 -6.62 -8.29 -1.25
N GLU A 183 -7.54 -8.38 -0.28
CA GLU A 183 -7.44 -9.26 0.87
C GLU A 183 -7.19 -10.72 0.47
N LYS A 184 -7.63 -11.16 -0.72
CA LYS A 184 -7.44 -12.55 -1.20
C LYS A 184 -5.97 -12.94 -1.23
N PHE A 185 -5.12 -12.03 -1.72
CA PHE A 185 -3.69 -12.25 -1.79
C PHE A 185 -3.06 -12.21 -0.39
N PHE A 186 -3.29 -11.15 0.37
CA PHE A 186 -2.66 -10.97 1.67
C PHE A 186 -3.13 -12.01 2.71
N GLN A 187 -4.39 -12.43 2.70
CA GLN A 187 -4.88 -13.53 3.54
C GLN A 187 -4.21 -14.87 3.21
N SER A 188 -3.81 -15.09 1.95
CA SER A 188 -3.04 -16.27 1.56
C SER A 188 -1.65 -16.24 2.20
N LEU A 189 -1.01 -15.06 2.23
CA LEU A 189 0.26 -14.85 2.91
C LEU A 189 0.13 -15.06 4.43
N VAL A 190 -0.90 -14.49 5.07
CA VAL A 190 -1.20 -14.70 6.50
C VAL A 190 -1.35 -16.20 6.81
N ALA A 191 -2.10 -16.93 6.00
CA ALA A 191 -2.29 -18.37 6.16
C ALA A 191 -1.01 -19.21 5.96
N GLY A 192 0.07 -18.60 5.44
CA GLY A 192 1.30 -19.31 5.08
C GLY A 192 1.07 -20.31 3.95
N SER A 193 0.17 -19.98 3.01
CA SER A 193 -0.18 -20.81 1.86
C SER A 193 0.28 -20.09 0.60
N VAL A 194 0.86 -20.82 -0.35
CA VAL A 194 1.39 -20.23 -1.59
C VAL A 194 0.21 -19.70 -2.42
N PRO A 195 0.13 -18.39 -2.70
CA PRO A 195 -0.96 -17.83 -3.50
C PRO A 195 -0.85 -18.28 -4.95
N VAL A 196 -1.97 -18.76 -5.51
CA VAL A 196 -2.15 -18.93 -6.96
C VAL A 196 -3.06 -17.81 -7.42
N VAL A 197 -2.58 -16.97 -8.32
CA VAL A 197 -3.18 -15.67 -8.61
C VAL A 197 -3.69 -15.61 -10.04
N VAL A 198 -4.92 -15.10 -10.18
CA VAL A 198 -5.49 -14.53 -11.41
C VAL A 198 -5.91 -13.12 -11.03
N GLY A 199 -5.34 -12.09 -11.63
CA GLY A 199 -5.58 -10.71 -11.21
C GLY A 199 -4.60 -9.72 -11.84
N ALA A 200 -4.00 -8.87 -11.00
CA ALA A 200 -3.10 -7.82 -11.46
C ALA A 200 -1.94 -8.37 -12.32
N PRO A 201 -1.73 -7.86 -13.56
CA PRO A 201 -0.65 -8.32 -14.42
C PRO A 201 0.75 -8.17 -13.81
N ASN A 202 0.91 -7.22 -12.90
CA ASN A 202 2.14 -6.91 -12.17
C ASN A 202 2.18 -7.51 -10.75
N ILE A 203 1.43 -8.59 -10.47
CA ILE A 203 1.38 -9.21 -9.13
C ILE A 203 2.76 -9.56 -8.52
N GLN A 204 3.79 -9.76 -9.34
CA GLN A 204 5.16 -10.01 -8.88
C GLN A 204 5.70 -8.85 -8.02
N ASP A 205 5.25 -7.61 -8.23
CA ASP A 205 5.62 -6.44 -7.43
C ASP A 205 5.12 -6.54 -5.97
N PHE A 206 4.09 -7.36 -5.75
CA PHE A 206 3.43 -7.59 -4.45
C PHE A 206 3.93 -8.88 -3.79
N ALA A 207 4.79 -9.67 -4.45
CA ALA A 207 5.29 -10.92 -3.90
C ALA A 207 6.33 -10.67 -2.78
N PRO A 208 6.23 -11.36 -1.63
CA PRO A 208 7.22 -11.26 -0.56
C PRO A 208 8.65 -11.58 -1.01
N SER A 209 8.80 -12.58 -1.88
CA SER A 209 10.07 -12.99 -2.48
C SER A 209 9.86 -13.64 -3.85
N PRO A 210 10.89 -13.71 -4.72
CA PRO A 210 10.82 -14.50 -5.94
C PRO A 210 10.40 -15.94 -5.66
N GLY A 211 9.47 -16.48 -6.45
CA GLY A 211 8.97 -17.86 -6.30
C GLY A 211 8.00 -18.10 -5.13
N SER A 212 7.58 -17.04 -4.43
CA SER A 212 6.58 -17.14 -3.33
C SER A 212 5.12 -17.21 -3.81
N ILE A 213 4.88 -17.01 -5.11
CA ILE A 213 3.54 -17.00 -5.72
C ILE A 213 3.55 -17.78 -7.04
N LEU A 214 2.38 -18.24 -7.47
CA LEU A 214 2.12 -18.76 -8.81
C LEU A 214 1.14 -17.83 -9.51
N HIS A 215 1.45 -17.37 -10.72
CA HIS A 215 0.61 -16.44 -11.47
C HIS A 215 0.10 -17.11 -12.74
N ILE A 216 -1.23 -17.12 -12.91
CA ILE A 216 -1.91 -17.49 -14.14
C ILE A 216 -2.30 -16.17 -14.81
N LYS A 217 -1.46 -15.70 -15.75
CA LYS A 217 -1.66 -14.42 -16.44
C LYS A 217 -2.67 -14.57 -17.58
N GLU A 218 -2.68 -15.74 -18.21
CA GLU A 218 -3.58 -16.10 -19.28
C GLU A 218 -3.93 -17.59 -19.25
N LEU A 219 -4.90 -18.02 -20.08
CA LEU A 219 -5.37 -19.42 -20.09
C LEU A 219 -4.26 -20.43 -20.41
N GLY A 220 -3.26 -20.03 -21.21
CA GLY A 220 -2.11 -20.88 -21.54
C GLY A 220 -1.22 -21.23 -20.34
N ASP A 221 -1.29 -20.45 -19.25
CA ASP A 221 -0.49 -20.69 -18.04
C ASP A 221 -1.07 -21.77 -17.12
N ILE A 222 -2.33 -22.17 -17.33
CA ILE A 222 -3.04 -23.10 -16.44
C ILE A 222 -2.31 -24.43 -16.30
N GLU A 223 -1.93 -25.06 -17.42
CA GLU A 223 -1.23 -26.35 -17.39
C GLU A 223 0.18 -26.25 -16.76
N PRO A 224 1.05 -25.29 -17.17
CA PRO A 224 2.31 -25.04 -16.49
C PRO A 224 2.17 -24.81 -14.98
N VAL A 225 1.19 -24.00 -14.56
CA VAL A 225 0.94 -23.72 -13.14
C VAL A 225 0.43 -24.96 -12.41
N ALA A 226 -0.50 -25.73 -12.99
CA ALA A 226 -0.96 -26.99 -12.42
C ALA A 226 0.20 -27.98 -12.23
N LYS A 227 1.09 -28.10 -13.22
CA LYS A 227 2.30 -28.92 -13.12
C LYS A 227 3.21 -28.43 -12.00
N LYS A 228 3.41 -27.11 -11.86
CA LYS A 228 4.21 -26.53 -10.78
C LYS A 228 3.58 -26.78 -9.41
N MET A 229 2.26 -26.68 -9.27
CA MET A 229 1.54 -26.96 -8.03
C MET A 229 1.76 -28.42 -7.57
N LYS A 230 1.62 -29.39 -8.49
CA LYS A 230 1.88 -30.81 -8.17
C LYS A 230 3.34 -31.06 -7.80
N TYR A 231 4.28 -30.51 -8.58
CA TYR A 231 5.70 -30.60 -8.27
C TYR A 231 6.01 -30.08 -6.87
N LEU A 232 5.54 -28.88 -6.51
CA LEU A 232 5.72 -28.32 -5.18
C LEU A 232 5.01 -29.16 -4.11
N ALA A 233 3.84 -29.73 -4.40
CA ALA A 233 3.13 -30.58 -3.45
C ALA A 233 3.91 -31.86 -3.11
N GLU A 234 4.61 -32.44 -4.09
CA GLU A 234 5.40 -33.67 -3.97
C GLU A 234 6.84 -33.44 -3.47
N ASN A 235 7.34 -32.20 -3.52
CA ASN A 235 8.72 -31.84 -3.16
C ASN A 235 8.75 -30.86 -1.97
N PRO A 236 8.86 -31.35 -0.72
CA PRO A 236 8.83 -30.50 0.48
C PRO A 236 9.86 -29.38 0.48
N ASP A 237 11.10 -29.63 0.05
CA ASP A 237 12.16 -28.62 0.01
C ASP A 237 11.83 -27.48 -0.95
N ALA A 238 11.33 -27.82 -2.14
CA ALA A 238 10.91 -26.84 -3.14
C ALA A 238 9.72 -26.01 -2.65
N TYR A 239 8.76 -26.63 -1.95
CA TYR A 239 7.63 -25.92 -1.33
C TYR A 239 8.09 -24.99 -0.20
N ASN A 240 8.97 -25.48 0.68
CA ASN A 240 9.52 -24.70 1.78
C ASN A 240 10.31 -23.49 1.26
N GLN A 241 11.00 -23.61 0.12
CA GLN A 241 11.67 -22.49 -0.53
C GLN A 241 10.69 -21.38 -0.95
N SER A 242 9.45 -21.70 -1.34
CA SER A 242 8.40 -20.69 -1.64
C SER A 242 7.90 -19.94 -0.40
N LEU A 243 8.07 -20.51 0.80
CA LEU A 243 7.67 -19.91 2.08
C LEU A 243 8.85 -19.45 2.93
N ARG A 244 10.09 -19.54 2.42
CA ARG A 244 11.31 -19.21 3.16
C ARG A 244 11.31 -17.79 3.74
N TRP A 245 10.68 -16.84 3.04
CA TRP A 245 10.49 -15.45 3.47
C TRP A 245 9.74 -15.32 4.80
N LYS A 246 8.96 -16.33 5.23
CA LYS A 246 8.31 -16.36 6.55
C LYS A 246 9.31 -16.45 7.71
N TYR A 247 10.51 -16.97 7.45
CA TYR A 247 11.54 -17.19 8.45
C TYR A 247 12.69 -16.18 8.33
N GLU A 248 13.11 -15.88 7.10
CA GLU A 248 14.22 -14.94 6.84
C GLU A 248 13.76 -13.48 6.72
N GLY A 249 12.44 -13.28 6.61
CA GLY A 249 11.84 -11.99 6.30
C GLY A 249 11.63 -11.80 4.80
N PRO A 250 10.68 -10.94 4.42
CA PRO A 250 10.40 -10.62 3.02
C PRO A 250 11.46 -9.69 2.43
N SER A 251 11.45 -9.53 1.11
CA SER A 251 12.31 -8.60 0.39
C SER A 251 12.09 -7.15 0.85
N ASP A 252 13.11 -6.31 0.71
CA ASP A 252 13.01 -4.89 1.03
C ASP A 252 11.98 -4.15 0.15
N SER A 253 11.79 -4.61 -1.09
CA SER A 253 10.71 -4.12 -1.97
C SER A 253 9.33 -4.37 -1.35
N PHE A 254 9.09 -5.59 -0.84
CA PHE A 254 7.84 -5.92 -0.17
C PHE A 254 7.64 -5.14 1.13
N LYS A 255 8.70 -4.98 1.95
CA LYS A 255 8.64 -4.11 3.15
C LYS A 255 8.27 -2.68 2.76
N ALA A 256 8.99 -2.11 1.80
CA ALA A 256 8.71 -0.78 1.28
C ALA A 256 7.29 -0.64 0.72
N LEU A 257 6.68 -1.68 0.15
CA LEU A 257 5.28 -1.65 -0.24
C LEU A 257 4.36 -1.60 0.99
N VAL A 258 4.48 -2.57 1.90
CA VAL A 258 3.56 -2.73 3.05
C VAL A 258 3.68 -1.57 4.05
N ASP A 259 4.88 -1.06 4.26
CA ASP A 259 5.17 0.08 5.15
C ASP A 259 4.47 1.37 4.71
N MET A 260 4.02 1.49 3.46
CA MET A 260 3.21 2.62 3.01
C MET A 260 1.91 2.73 3.83
N ALA A 261 1.37 1.60 4.30
CA ALA A 261 0.15 1.56 5.08
C ALA A 261 0.35 1.92 6.57
N ALA A 262 1.60 2.08 7.02
CA ALA A 262 1.88 2.59 8.36
C ALA A 262 1.41 4.02 8.58
N VAL A 263 1.09 4.72 7.49
CA VAL A 263 0.35 5.98 7.53
C VAL A 263 -1.00 5.74 6.87
N HIS A 264 -2.06 5.90 7.67
CA HIS A 264 -3.42 5.74 7.19
C HIS A 264 -3.70 6.62 5.95
N SER A 265 -4.54 6.15 5.03
CA SER A 265 -4.79 6.82 3.75
C SER A 265 -5.29 8.26 3.90
N SER A 266 -6.05 8.56 4.95
CA SER A 266 -6.48 9.92 5.29
C SER A 266 -5.30 10.84 5.65
N CYS A 267 -4.32 10.36 6.40
CA CYS A 267 -3.12 11.13 6.73
C CYS A 267 -2.24 11.33 5.48
N ARG A 268 -2.09 10.30 4.64
CA ARG A 268 -1.37 10.43 3.35
C ARG A 268 -2.03 11.42 2.42
N LEU A 269 -3.37 11.50 2.43
CA LEU A 269 -4.10 12.55 1.75
C LEU A 269 -3.77 13.94 2.30
N CYS A 270 -3.77 14.13 3.62
CA CYS A 270 -3.38 15.41 4.20
C CYS A 270 -1.95 15.81 3.79
N ILE A 271 -1.01 14.85 3.74
CA ILE A 271 0.36 15.08 3.26
C ILE A 271 0.37 15.51 1.80
N HIS A 272 -0.38 14.81 0.94
CA HIS A 272 -0.50 15.15 -0.48
C HIS A 272 -1.04 16.58 -0.66
N LEU A 273 -2.16 16.90 -0.01
CA LEU A 273 -2.77 18.24 -0.08
C LEU A 273 -1.83 19.32 0.44
N ALA A 274 -1.18 19.09 1.59
CA ALA A 274 -0.23 20.04 2.17
C ALA A 274 0.98 20.28 1.24
N THR A 275 1.50 19.22 0.62
CA THR A 275 2.57 19.32 -0.38
C THR A 275 2.11 20.14 -1.58
N THR A 276 0.95 19.83 -2.17
CA THR A 276 0.43 20.54 -3.34
C THR A 276 0.14 22.02 -3.05
N ILE A 277 -0.45 22.32 -1.88
CA ILE A 277 -0.70 23.71 -1.45
C ILE A 277 0.63 24.45 -1.32
N ARG A 278 1.62 23.85 -0.64
CA ARG A 278 2.95 24.47 -0.46
C ARG A 278 3.63 24.76 -1.79
N GLU A 279 3.57 23.83 -2.74
CA GLU A 279 4.14 24.03 -4.08
C GLU A 279 3.46 25.16 -4.85
N LYS A 280 2.13 25.32 -4.69
CA LYS A 280 1.39 26.46 -5.27
C LYS A 280 1.80 27.77 -4.63
N GLU A 281 1.92 27.82 -3.30
CA GLU A 281 2.39 28.99 -2.55
C GLU A 281 3.79 29.40 -2.98
N GLU A 282 4.73 28.46 -3.09
CA GLU A 282 6.13 28.71 -3.48
C GLU A 282 6.27 29.26 -4.91
N LYS A 283 5.30 28.96 -5.78
CA LYS A 283 5.22 29.51 -7.15
C LYS A 283 4.57 30.90 -7.19
N SER A 284 3.91 31.33 -6.12
CA SER A 284 3.22 32.62 -6.10
C SER A 284 4.20 33.81 -6.05
N PRO A 285 3.86 34.97 -6.66
CA PRO A 285 4.73 36.14 -6.67
C PRO A 285 5.07 36.69 -5.27
N GLY A 286 4.17 36.48 -4.30
CA GLY A 286 4.35 36.94 -2.91
C GLY A 286 5.29 36.08 -2.08
N PHE A 287 5.70 34.91 -2.58
CA PHE A 287 6.58 34.02 -1.85
C PHE A 287 8.03 34.49 -1.95
N LYS A 288 8.59 34.92 -0.81
CA LYS A 288 9.99 35.32 -0.72
C LYS A 288 10.90 34.11 -0.93
N LYS A 289 11.50 34.01 -2.12
CA LYS A 289 12.45 32.95 -2.45
C LYS A 289 13.76 33.16 -1.69
N ARG A 290 14.06 32.25 -0.77
CA ARG A 290 15.41 32.15 -0.19
C ARG A 290 16.39 31.52 -1.20
N PRO A 291 17.67 31.90 -1.21
CA PRO A 291 18.67 31.22 -2.02
C PRO A 291 18.75 29.73 -1.64
N CYS A 292 18.57 28.85 -2.64
CA CYS A 292 18.71 27.40 -2.47
C CYS A 292 20.11 26.89 -2.80
N LYS A 293 21.03 27.82 -3.09
CA LYS A 293 22.45 27.56 -3.29
C LYS A 293 23.26 28.74 -2.78
N CYS A 294 24.44 28.47 -2.25
CA CYS A 294 25.39 29.47 -1.81
C CYS A 294 26.75 29.15 -2.44
N THR A 295 27.37 30.13 -3.11
CA THR A 295 28.68 29.96 -3.74
C THR A 295 29.71 30.77 -2.95
N SER A 296 30.79 30.11 -2.54
CA SER A 296 31.93 30.73 -1.87
C SER A 296 33.22 30.26 -2.54
N GLY A 297 33.90 31.16 -3.25
CA GLY A 297 35.04 30.79 -4.09
C GLY A 297 34.63 29.83 -5.22
N LEU A 298 35.28 28.67 -5.29
CA LEU A 298 35.00 27.62 -6.28
C LEU A 298 33.93 26.60 -5.84
N GLU A 299 33.48 26.68 -4.58
CA GLU A 299 32.55 25.70 -4.01
C GLU A 299 31.14 26.27 -3.99
N THR A 300 30.17 25.49 -4.49
CA THR A 300 28.75 25.80 -4.37
C THR A 300 28.09 24.76 -3.45
N VAL A 301 27.37 25.22 -2.44
CA VAL A 301 26.57 24.37 -1.56
C VAL A 301 25.11 24.48 -1.98
N HIS A 302 24.51 23.37 -2.36
CA HIS A 302 23.10 23.23 -2.70
C HIS A 302 22.31 22.83 -1.47
N HIS A 303 21.19 23.52 -1.24
CA HIS A 303 20.24 23.19 -0.19
C HIS A 303 19.12 22.34 -0.80
N VAL A 304 18.99 21.10 -0.31
CA VAL A 304 17.92 20.17 -0.67
C VAL A 304 17.11 19.82 0.58
N TYR A 305 15.88 19.35 0.36
CA TYR A 305 15.00 18.88 1.43
C TYR A 305 14.72 17.41 1.30
N VAL A 306 14.72 16.70 2.42
CA VAL A 306 14.38 15.27 2.45
C VAL A 306 13.42 15.00 3.60
N ARG A 307 12.37 14.21 3.34
CA ARG A 307 11.49 13.65 4.38
C ARG A 307 11.41 12.13 4.23
N GLU A 308 11.14 11.42 5.32
CA GLU A 308 10.70 10.03 5.18
C GLU A 308 9.34 10.01 4.47
N ARG A 309 9.13 9.05 3.56
CA ARG A 309 7.83 8.81 2.94
C ARG A 309 6.76 8.61 4.02
N GLY A 310 5.70 9.41 3.97
CA GLY A 310 4.64 9.41 4.98
C GLY A 310 4.85 10.41 6.13
N ALA A 311 5.97 11.14 6.16
CA ALA A 311 6.16 12.27 7.07
C ALA A 311 5.63 13.58 6.46
N PHE A 312 5.19 14.51 7.31
CA PHE A 312 4.86 15.88 6.88
C PHE A 312 6.12 16.73 6.71
N GLU A 313 7.05 16.66 7.66
CA GLU A 313 8.16 17.60 7.77
C GLU A 313 9.34 17.24 6.87
N LEU A 314 9.78 18.23 6.11
CA LEU A 314 11.01 18.20 5.35
C LEU A 314 12.21 18.61 6.22
N LYS A 315 13.31 17.87 6.11
CA LYS A 315 14.59 18.16 6.78
C LYS A 315 15.58 18.74 5.79
N SER A 316 16.29 19.79 6.19
CA SER A 316 17.34 20.43 5.38
C SER A 316 18.59 19.55 5.29
N ILE A 317 19.09 19.38 4.07
CA ILE A 317 20.36 18.72 3.73
C ILE A 317 21.14 19.63 2.79
N PHE A 318 22.47 19.65 2.96
CA PHE A 318 23.36 20.49 2.18
C PHE A 318 24.35 19.62 1.40
N LEU A 319 24.40 19.78 0.09
CA LEU A 319 25.29 19.04 -0.82
C LEU A 319 26.30 19.99 -1.46
N ARG A 320 27.57 19.62 -1.52
CA ARG A 320 28.63 20.41 -2.14
C ARG A 320 28.72 20.08 -3.63
N SER A 321 28.97 21.07 -4.49
CA SER A 321 28.97 20.93 -5.95
C SER A 321 29.99 19.92 -6.47
N GLY A 322 31.13 19.77 -5.80
CA GLY A 322 32.12 18.74 -6.13
C GLY A 322 31.75 17.32 -5.67
N ASN A 323 30.59 17.13 -5.02
CA ASN A 323 30.18 15.85 -4.45
C ASN A 323 28.66 15.65 -4.49
N ILE A 324 28.00 16.00 -5.60
CA ILE A 324 26.58 15.68 -5.83
C ILE A 324 26.49 14.29 -6.47
N THR A 325 26.76 13.27 -5.65
CA THR A 325 26.66 11.85 -6.04
C THR A 325 25.53 11.16 -5.31
N LEU A 326 25.04 10.04 -5.85
CA LEU A 326 24.01 9.22 -5.20
C LEU A 326 24.46 8.76 -3.82
N GLN A 327 25.72 8.32 -3.71
CA GLN A 327 26.32 7.90 -2.45
C GLN A 327 26.43 9.06 -1.44
N ALA A 328 26.81 10.26 -1.88
CA ALA A 328 26.87 11.43 -1.02
C ALA A 328 25.48 11.86 -0.53
N LEU A 329 24.46 11.80 -1.40
CA LEU A 329 23.08 12.07 -1.03
C LEU A 329 22.60 11.05 0.03
N GLU A 330 22.80 9.76 -0.21
CA GLU A 330 22.42 8.70 0.73
C GLU A 330 23.12 8.88 2.10
N SER A 331 24.44 9.11 2.07
CA SER A 331 25.24 9.34 3.27
C SER A 331 24.78 10.59 4.05
N ALA A 332 24.43 11.67 3.33
CA ALA A 332 23.92 12.89 3.95
C ALA A 332 22.54 12.68 4.56
N VAL A 333 21.66 11.91 3.91
CA VAL A 333 20.35 11.52 4.46
C VAL A 333 20.52 10.68 5.72
N LEU A 334 21.33 9.62 5.67
CA LEU A 334 21.59 8.78 6.84
C LEU A 334 22.19 9.58 8.00
N SER A 335 23.22 10.39 7.74
CA SER A 335 23.84 11.25 8.74
C SER A 335 22.82 12.22 9.36
N LYS A 336 21.99 12.86 8.54
CA LYS A 336 20.96 13.79 9.01
C LYS A 336 19.94 13.08 9.91
N PHE A 337 19.36 11.98 9.45
CA PHE A 337 18.31 11.28 10.18
C PHE A 337 18.84 10.59 11.45
N ASN A 338 20.07 10.05 11.42
CA ASN A 338 20.73 9.51 12.61
C ASN A 338 21.02 10.60 13.65
N SER A 339 21.48 11.79 13.22
CA SER A 339 21.71 12.93 14.14
C SER A 339 20.45 13.37 14.88
N LEU A 340 19.28 13.17 14.25
CA LEU A 340 17.97 13.46 14.82
C LEU A 340 17.43 12.31 15.69
N LYS A 341 18.16 11.19 15.82
CA LYS A 341 17.69 9.94 16.42
C LYS A 341 16.34 9.51 15.83
N HIS A 342 16.21 9.65 14.51
CA HIS A 342 14.95 9.40 13.81
C HIS A 342 14.50 7.96 13.95
N VAL A 343 13.22 7.77 14.20
CA VAL A 343 12.56 6.45 14.25
C VAL A 343 11.65 6.36 13.03
N PRO A 344 11.87 5.40 12.11
CA PRO A 344 11.02 5.24 10.93
C PRO A 344 9.56 5.09 11.31
N ILE A 345 8.66 5.68 10.51
CA ILE A 345 7.22 5.72 10.80
C ILE A 345 6.63 4.31 10.89
N TRP A 346 7.11 3.39 10.05
CA TRP A 346 6.66 2.00 10.01
C TRP A 346 7.10 1.16 11.22
N LYS A 347 8.02 1.66 12.06
CA LYS A 347 8.71 0.84 13.05
C LYS A 347 7.78 0.23 14.10
N GLN A 348 6.76 0.95 14.54
CA GLN A 348 5.82 0.44 15.53
C GLN A 348 4.89 -0.63 14.95
N GLU A 349 4.51 -0.49 13.68
CA GLU A 349 3.60 -1.43 13.03
C GLU A 349 4.31 -2.69 12.53
N ARG A 350 5.58 -2.59 12.14
CA ARG A 350 6.29 -3.75 11.61
C ARG A 350 6.46 -4.83 12.69
N PRO A 351 6.17 -6.12 12.39
CA PRO A 351 6.30 -7.22 13.34
C PRO A 351 7.72 -7.33 13.91
N GLU A 352 7.83 -7.66 15.20
CA GLU A 352 9.11 -7.69 15.93
C GLU A 352 10.18 -8.55 15.24
N ILE A 353 9.77 -9.71 14.72
CA ILE A 353 10.64 -10.66 14.02
C ILE A 353 11.37 -10.07 12.80
N ILE A 354 10.83 -9.01 12.18
CA ILE A 354 11.41 -8.33 11.01
C ILE A 354 11.59 -6.82 11.21
N ARG A 355 11.37 -6.30 12.43
CA ARG A 355 11.45 -4.87 12.75
C ARG A 355 12.89 -4.34 12.65
N GLY A 356 13.86 -5.19 12.95
CA GLY A 356 15.28 -4.83 12.99
C GLY A 356 15.62 -3.89 14.16
N GLY A 357 16.86 -3.42 14.16
CA GLY A 357 17.39 -2.50 15.17
C GLY A 357 17.05 -1.03 14.92
N ASN A 358 17.86 -0.11 15.45
CA ASN A 358 17.74 1.34 15.22
C ASN A 358 18.53 1.83 13.99
N GLU A 359 19.17 0.91 13.27
CA GLU A 359 19.93 1.24 12.08
C GLU A 359 19.00 1.61 10.93
N LEU A 360 19.25 2.78 10.32
CA LEU A 360 18.54 3.22 9.14
C LEU A 360 19.20 2.64 7.91
N LYS A 361 18.43 1.91 7.10
CA LYS A 361 18.85 1.48 5.77
C LYS A 361 18.01 2.22 4.73
N VAL A 362 18.66 2.96 3.84
CA VAL A 362 17.98 3.61 2.72
C VAL A 362 17.65 2.54 1.67
N TYR A 363 16.37 2.43 1.32
CA TYR A 363 15.93 1.63 0.18
C TYR A 363 15.93 2.45 -1.10
N ARG A 364 15.30 3.63 -1.07
CA ARG A 364 15.19 4.53 -2.22
C ARG A 364 15.12 5.98 -1.77
N ILE A 365 15.67 6.87 -2.60
CA ILE A 365 15.50 8.32 -2.53
C ILE A 365 14.98 8.79 -3.88
N TYR A 366 13.89 9.55 -3.89
CA TYR A 366 13.24 10.00 -5.13
C TYR A 366 12.61 11.39 -4.97
N PRO A 367 12.41 12.15 -6.06
CA PRO A 367 11.79 13.48 -5.99
C PRO A 367 10.36 13.45 -5.46
N VAL A 368 9.99 14.43 -4.64
CA VAL A 368 8.60 14.64 -4.21
C VAL A 368 7.73 14.90 -5.44
N GLY A 369 6.50 14.36 -5.44
CA GLY A 369 5.49 14.61 -6.47
C GLY A 369 5.34 13.51 -7.51
N ILE A 370 6.17 12.45 -7.46
CA ILE A 370 5.94 11.24 -8.25
C ILE A 370 4.98 10.27 -7.54
N THR A 371 4.34 9.40 -8.33
CA THR A 371 3.43 8.37 -7.80
C THR A 371 4.18 7.28 -7.02
N GLN A 372 3.46 6.50 -6.22
CA GLN A 372 4.08 5.39 -5.47
C GLN A 372 4.54 4.25 -6.41
N ARG A 373 3.83 4.03 -7.53
CA ARG A 373 4.27 3.12 -8.60
C ARG A 373 5.64 3.54 -9.11
N GLN A 374 5.81 4.83 -9.40
CA GLN A 374 7.09 5.36 -9.87
C GLN A 374 8.17 5.22 -8.80
N ALA A 375 7.89 5.69 -7.58
CA ALA A 375 8.83 5.66 -6.47
C ALA A 375 9.37 4.26 -6.16
N LEU A 376 8.52 3.24 -6.18
CA LEU A 376 8.89 1.88 -5.79
C LEU A 376 9.51 1.06 -6.95
N TYR A 377 9.03 1.26 -8.19
CA TYR A 377 9.30 0.27 -9.25
C TYR A 377 9.86 0.83 -10.55
N THR A 378 9.61 2.11 -10.91
CA THR A 378 10.02 2.62 -12.23
C THR A 378 11.04 3.75 -12.18
N PHE A 379 11.09 4.54 -11.10
CA PHE A 379 12.01 5.64 -10.96
C PHE A 379 13.33 5.19 -10.32
N SER A 380 14.43 5.54 -10.97
CA SER A 380 15.75 5.61 -10.38
C SER A 380 16.56 6.66 -11.12
N PHE A 381 17.44 7.36 -10.42
CA PHE A 381 18.45 8.16 -11.10
C PHE A 381 19.35 7.24 -11.92
N ARG A 382 19.64 7.62 -13.16
CA ARG A 382 20.51 6.82 -14.06
C ARG A 382 21.99 6.86 -13.66
N GLY A 383 22.35 7.77 -12.76
CA GLY A 383 23.70 7.94 -12.22
C GLY A 383 23.86 9.33 -11.60
N ASP A 384 25.08 9.63 -11.15
CA ASP A 384 25.39 10.89 -10.46
C ASP A 384 25.08 12.13 -11.32
N ALA A 385 25.34 12.08 -12.63
CA ALA A 385 25.05 13.18 -13.54
C ALA A 385 23.54 13.51 -13.63
N ASP A 386 22.69 12.49 -13.54
CA ASP A 386 21.23 12.64 -13.58
C ASP A 386 20.72 13.30 -12.29
N LEU A 387 21.27 12.91 -11.13
CA LEU A 387 21.02 13.57 -9.84
C LEU A 387 21.51 15.02 -9.85
N GLN A 388 22.74 15.25 -10.33
CA GLN A 388 23.32 16.58 -10.40
C GLN A 388 22.46 17.51 -11.27
N SER A 389 22.08 17.07 -12.46
CA SER A 389 21.19 17.82 -13.35
C SER A 389 19.85 18.13 -12.67
N HIS A 390 19.28 17.17 -11.92
CA HIS A 390 18.05 17.39 -11.18
C HIS A 390 18.21 18.47 -10.09
N VAL A 391 19.26 18.39 -9.27
CA VAL A 391 19.53 19.35 -8.17
C VAL A 391 19.85 20.76 -8.72
N GLU A 392 20.52 20.87 -9.85
CA GLU A 392 20.85 22.14 -10.49
C GLU A 392 19.63 22.79 -11.15
N SER A 393 18.76 21.99 -11.79
CA SER A 393 17.57 22.46 -12.50
C SER A 393 16.39 22.78 -11.58
N ASN A 394 16.38 22.20 -10.37
CA ASN A 394 15.29 22.38 -9.40
C ASN A 394 15.81 23.07 -8.12
N PRO A 395 15.70 24.41 -8.02
CA PRO A 395 16.06 25.12 -6.80
C PRO A 395 15.31 24.54 -5.61
N CYS A 396 16.03 24.26 -4.52
CA CYS A 396 15.45 23.69 -3.31
C CYS A 396 14.81 22.32 -3.56
N ALA A 397 15.44 21.48 -4.38
CA ALA A 397 14.97 20.14 -4.72
C ALA A 397 14.50 19.38 -3.46
N LYS A 398 13.32 18.75 -3.57
CA LYS A 398 12.65 18.05 -2.48
C LYS A 398 12.62 16.56 -2.81
N PHE A 399 13.03 15.74 -1.86
CA PHE A 399 13.05 14.30 -1.99
C PHE A 399 12.25 13.64 -0.86
N GLU A 400 11.76 12.44 -1.14
CA GLU A 400 11.35 11.49 -0.12
C GLU A 400 12.38 10.36 -0.05
N VAL A 401 12.58 9.84 1.16
CA VAL A 401 13.37 8.64 1.40
C VAL A 401 12.47 7.53 1.94
N ILE A 402 12.68 6.31 1.46
CA ILE A 402 12.12 5.08 2.03
C ILE A 402 13.22 4.41 2.83
N PHE A 403 13.00 4.25 4.13
CA PHE A 403 13.80 3.37 4.98
C PHE A 403 13.17 1.97 5.03
N VAL A 404 13.99 0.92 5.12
CA VAL A 404 13.54 -0.47 5.25
C VAL A 404 14.25 -1.23 6.33
#